data_AF-A0A9E3WTF8-F1
#
_entry.id   AF-A0A9E3WTF8-F1
#
_cell.length_a   1.000
_cell.length_b   1.000
_cell.length_c   1.000
_cell.angle_alpha   90.00
_cell.angle_beta   90.00
_cell.angle_gamma   90.00
#
_symmetry.space_group_name_H-M   'P 1'
#
loop_
_entity.id
_entity.type
_entity.pdbx_description
1 polymer ?
#
loop_
_entity_poly.entity_id
_entity_poly.type
_entity_poly.pdbx_seq_one_letter_code
_entity_poly.pdbx_strand_id
1 'polypeptide(L)' 'LFDAHLVDEAHVFVAPKIAGGATAPGPVAGIGVELISAVRRLADVHVESLDGDVYISGRVAR' A
#
# COMPACT_ATOMS: atom_id res chain seq x y z
N LEU A 1 2.85 4.69 11.79
CA LEU A 1 1.40 4.34 11.69
C LEU A 1 1.22 2.88 11.31
N PHE A 2 1.80 2.41 10.20
CA PHE A 2 1.72 1.01 9.78
C PHE A 2 2.34 0.02 10.79
N ASP A 3 3.58 0.27 11.24
CA ASP A 3 4.24 -0.56 12.28
C ASP A 3 3.45 -0.59 13.59
N ALA A 4 2.87 0.53 13.99
CA ALA A 4 2.05 0.67 15.20
C ALA A 4 0.59 0.22 15.01
N HIS A 5 0.22 -0.19 13.80
CA HIS A 5 -1.09 -0.74 13.49
C HIS A 5 -2.28 0.21 13.68
N LEU A 6 -2.04 1.49 13.38
CA LEU A 6 -3.00 2.58 13.58
C LEU A 6 -3.71 3.02 12.28
N VAL A 7 -3.59 2.23 11.20
CA VAL A 7 -4.18 2.56 9.89
C VAL A 7 -5.41 1.69 9.70
N ASP A 8 -6.56 2.32 9.49
CA ASP A 8 -7.84 1.64 9.27
C ASP A 8 -8.18 1.44 7.78
N GLU A 9 -7.66 2.30 6.90
CA GLU A 9 -7.95 2.29 5.45
C GLU A 9 -6.73 2.80 4.67
N ALA A 10 -6.54 2.25 3.46
CA ALA A 10 -5.49 2.67 2.55
C ALA A 10 -6.06 3.07 1.20
N HIS A 11 -5.50 4.14 0.61
CA HIS A 11 -5.77 4.63 -0.72
C HIS A 11 -4.44 4.68 -1.48
N VAL A 12 -4.31 3.90 -2.55
CA VAL A 12 -3.06 3.70 -3.28
C VAL A 12 -3.26 4.05 -4.74
N PHE A 13 -2.44 4.95 -5.27
CA PHE A 13 -2.45 5.36 -6.67
C PHE A 13 -1.17 4.89 -7.35
N VAL A 14 -1.30 4.08 -8.40
CA VAL A 14 -0.18 3.52 -9.15
C VAL A 14 -0.19 4.12 -10.55
N ALA A 15 0.76 5.03 -10.80
CA ALA A 15 0.97 5.59 -12.12
C ALA A 15 1.77 4.63 -13.03
N PRO A 16 1.56 4.66 -14.36
CA PRO A 16 2.34 3.89 -15.33
C PRO A 16 3.74 4.51 -15.55
N LYS A 17 4.50 4.70 -14.47
CA LYS A 17 5.81 5.38 -14.45
C LYS A 17 6.81 4.57 -13.62
N ILE A 18 8.08 4.59 -14.04
CA ILE A 18 9.18 3.87 -13.37
C ILE A 18 10.22 4.88 -12.92
N ALA A 19 10.43 5.00 -11.60
CA ALA A 19 11.44 5.89 -11.03
C ALA A 19 12.77 5.18 -10.72
N GLY A 20 12.73 3.91 -10.29
CA GLY A 20 13.92 3.15 -9.87
C GLY A 20 14.67 3.78 -8.69
N GLY A 21 15.87 3.27 -8.40
CA GLY A 21 16.78 3.79 -7.37
C GLY A 21 16.88 2.92 -6.12
N ALA A 22 18.09 2.45 -5.80
CA ALA A 22 18.34 1.57 -4.65
C ALA A 22 18.00 2.23 -3.29
N THR A 23 18.03 3.55 -3.24
CA THR A 23 17.73 4.36 -2.05
C THR A 23 16.45 5.18 -2.21
N ALA A 24 15.71 4.99 -3.31
CA ALA A 24 14.44 5.68 -3.50
C ALA A 24 13.46 5.25 -2.40
N PRO A 25 12.74 6.18 -1.76
CA PRO A 25 11.77 5.82 -0.73
C PRO A 25 10.63 5.01 -1.35
N GLY A 26 10.26 3.90 -0.69
CA GLY A 26 9.06 3.13 -1.04
C GLY A 26 7.77 3.80 -0.52
N PRO A 27 6.60 3.28 -0.92
CA PRO A 27 5.30 3.86 -0.54
C PRO A 27 4.99 3.74 0.96
N VAL A 28 5.60 2.77 1.65
CA VAL A 28 5.52 2.61 3.11
C VAL A 28 6.92 2.40 3.65
N ALA A 29 7.36 3.30 4.54
CA ALA A 29 8.60 3.17 5.30
C ALA A 29 8.31 2.66 6.72
N GLY A 30 9.35 2.18 7.41
CA GLY A 30 9.25 1.65 8.76
C GLY A 30 10.08 0.40 8.96
N ILE A 31 9.79 -0.32 10.05
CA ILE A 31 10.38 -1.63 10.35
C ILE A 31 9.80 -2.67 9.38
N GLY A 32 8.50 -2.61 9.10
CA GLY A 32 7.82 -3.56 8.24
C GLY A 32 7.63 -4.94 8.87
N VAL A 33 7.42 -5.96 8.03
CA VAL A 33 7.29 -7.36 8.46
C VAL A 33 8.30 -8.22 7.72
N GLU A 34 8.82 -9.24 8.39
CA GLU A 34 9.77 -10.19 7.80
C GLU A 34 9.08 -11.22 6.91
N LEU A 35 7.87 -11.64 7.28
CA LEU A 35 7.11 -12.69 6.59
C LEU A 35 5.81 -12.15 6.01
N ILE A 36 5.50 -12.56 4.77
CA ILE A 36 4.23 -12.21 4.12
C ILE A 36 3.03 -12.74 4.91
N SER A 37 3.16 -13.87 5.60
CA SER A 37 2.08 -14.38 6.46
C SER A 37 1.75 -13.48 7.66
N ALA A 38 2.64 -12.54 8.02
CA ALA A 38 2.43 -11.57 9.10
C ALA A 38 1.83 -10.24 8.61
N VAL A 39 1.58 -10.07 7.30
CA VAL A 39 0.99 -8.83 6.77
C VAL A 39 -0.49 -8.75 7.12
N ARG A 40 -0.97 -7.54 7.46
CA ARG A 40 -2.40 -7.26 7.41
C ARG A 40 -2.80 -6.92 5.99
N ARG A 41 -3.70 -7.71 5.44
CA ARG A 41 -4.26 -7.50 4.10
C ARG A 41 -5.28 -6.37 4.10
N LEU A 42 -5.50 -5.78 2.92
CA LEU A 42 -6.69 -4.98 2.69
C LEU A 42 -7.90 -5.92 2.51
N ALA A 43 -9.05 -5.51 3.05
CA ALA A 43 -10.36 -6.11 2.88
C ALA A 43 -11.26 -5.11 2.13
N ASP A 44 -12.36 -5.61 1.56
CA ASP A 44 -13.30 -4.82 0.77
C ASP A 44 -12.59 -4.02 -0.34
N VAL A 45 -11.65 -4.67 -1.04
CA VAL A 45 -10.75 -4.01 -1.99
C VAL A 45 -11.52 -3.54 -3.23
N HIS A 46 -11.39 -2.25 -3.54
CA HIS A 46 -11.84 -1.65 -4.79
C HIS A 46 -10.63 -1.33 -5.67
N VAL A 47 -10.76 -1.59 -6.98
CA VAL A 47 -9.74 -1.28 -7.99
C VAL A 47 -10.42 -0.62 -9.18
N GLU A 48 -9.96 0.57 -9.56
CA GLU A 48 -10.44 1.28 -10.74
C GLU A 48 -9.31 2.04 -11.45
N SER A 49 -9.51 2.32 -12.74
CA SER A 49 -8.62 3.20 -13.49
C SER A 49 -9.07 4.66 -13.32
N LEU A 50 -8.13 5.53 -12.91
CA LEU A 50 -8.38 6.95 -12.69
C LEU A 50 -7.32 7.77 -13.41
N ASP A 51 -7.70 8.54 -14.43
CA ASP A 51 -6.81 9.43 -15.19
C ASP A 51 -5.50 8.77 -15.68
N GLY A 52 -5.60 7.50 -16.11
CA GLY A 52 -4.44 6.72 -16.59
C GLY A 52 -3.64 6.02 -15.49
N ASP A 53 -3.92 6.29 -14.22
CA ASP A 53 -3.39 5.56 -13.06
C ASP A 53 -4.34 4.42 -12.65
N VAL A 54 -3.84 3.50 -11.82
CA VAL A 54 -4.66 2.50 -11.12
C VAL A 54 -4.84 2.93 -9.68
N TYR A 55 -6.09 3.12 -9.25
CA TYR A 55 -6.45 3.40 -7.88
C TYR A 55 -6.93 2.13 -7.18
N ILE A 56 -6.33 1.84 -6.02
CA ILE A 56 -6.65 0.71 -5.16
C ILE A 56 -7.03 1.26 -3.79
N SER A 57 -8.18 0.86 -3.25
CA SER A 57 -8.57 1.21 -1.88
C SER A 57 -9.16 0.03 -1.14
N GLY A 58 -9.17 0.12 0.19
CA GLY A 58 -9.80 -0.88 1.05
C GLY A 58 -9.43 -0.68 2.51
N ARG A 59 -10.20 -1.30 3.40
CA ARG A 59 -9.93 -1.25 4.84
C ARG A 59 -8.86 -2.25 5.25
N VAL A 60 -8.03 -1.91 6.22
CA VAL A 60 -7.06 -2.85 6.77
C VAL A 60 -7.82 -3.90 7.57
N ALA A 61 -7.69 -5.17 7.19
CA ALA A 61 -8.28 -6.28 7.93
C ALA A 61 -7.72 -6.30 9.36
N ARG A 62 -8.56 -6.59 10.35
CA ARG A 62 -8.12 -6.75 11.74
C ARG A 62 -7.25 -7.99 11.93
#